data_AF-A0A9D2E016-F1
#
_entry.id   AF-A0A9D2E016-F1
#
_cell.length_a   1.000
_cell.length_b   1.000
_cell.length_c   1.000
_cell.angle_alpha   90.00
_cell.angle_beta   90.00
_cell.angle_gamma   90.00
#
_symmetry.space_group_name_H-M   'P 1'
#
loop_
_entity.id
_entity.type
_entity.pdbx_description
1 polymer ?
#
loop_
_entity_poly.entity_id
_entity_poly.type
_entity_poly.pdbx_seq_one_letter_code
_entity_poly.pdbx_strand_id
1 'polypeptide(L)'
;MENNFLEHIPPNDLCSKCGECCRCIISAYSEKELEELDDEEAKLFLSFFKKYNSISELDDKKKKYIEAVSSFMKKEVEIWYCPHIDEQNRCTIYEDRPSFCRSYPKNGWIVTPPGCGYKGWQYEQREKQKKIIRKLKEQLLILKTNASNNFQDDIIIVKELEEKILEKIAKYKKYGADNW
;
A
#
# COMPACT_ATOMS: atom_id res chain seq x y z
N MET A 1 -10.32 -21.14 -1.87
CA MET A 1 -10.39 -20.01 -2.81
C MET A 1 -9.85 -18.78 -2.12
N GLU A 2 -8.54 -18.56 -2.27
CA GLU A 2 -7.87 -17.34 -1.84
C GLU A 2 -8.43 -16.18 -2.66
N ASN A 3 -9.29 -15.38 -2.03
CA ASN A 3 -9.69 -14.13 -2.65
C ASN A 3 -8.49 -13.19 -2.60
N ASN A 4 -7.81 -13.10 -3.74
CA ASN A 4 -6.75 -12.17 -4.06
C ASN A 4 -7.33 -10.74 -4.10
N PHE A 5 -7.72 -10.22 -2.93
CA PHE A 5 -8.31 -8.89 -2.81
C PHE A 5 -7.20 -7.85 -2.85
N LEU A 6 -7.12 -7.14 -3.99
CA LEU A 6 -6.42 -5.86 -4.24
C LEU A 6 -5.05 -5.88 -4.95
N GLU A 7 -4.71 -6.90 -5.72
CA GLU A 7 -3.65 -6.76 -6.74
C GLU A 7 -4.24 -6.32 -8.07
N HIS A 8 -4.77 -5.10 -8.12
CA HIS A 8 -5.02 -4.46 -9.41
C HIS A 8 -3.80 -3.63 -9.77
N ILE A 9 -3.06 -4.09 -10.78
CA ILE A 9 -2.04 -3.28 -11.43
C ILE A 9 -2.75 -2.00 -11.93
N PRO A 10 -2.32 -0.81 -11.49
CA PRO A 10 -2.95 0.42 -11.89
C PRO A 10 -2.74 0.64 -13.40
N PRO A 11 -3.72 1.22 -14.12
CA PRO A 11 -3.57 1.50 -15.55
C PRO A 11 -2.38 2.41 -15.83
N ASN A 12 -1.48 1.98 -16.73
CA ASN A 12 -0.22 2.69 -17.01
C ASN A 12 -0.42 4.11 -17.55
N ASP A 13 -1.55 4.37 -18.21
CA ASP A 13 -1.92 5.65 -18.82
C ASP A 13 -2.31 6.73 -17.81
N LEU A 14 -2.59 6.36 -16.54
CA LEU A 14 -2.86 7.31 -15.46
C LEU A 14 -1.58 7.93 -14.89
N CYS A 15 -0.40 7.39 -15.20
CA CYS A 15 0.85 8.00 -14.78
C CYS A 15 1.05 9.34 -15.49
N SER A 16 1.13 10.43 -14.72
CA SER A 16 1.39 11.78 -15.26
C SER A 16 2.85 11.99 -15.71
N LYS A 17 3.72 10.98 -15.57
CA LYS A 17 5.15 11.03 -15.92
C LYS A 17 5.88 12.24 -15.32
N CYS A 18 5.44 12.69 -14.14
CA CYS A 18 6.01 13.86 -13.47
C CYS A 18 7.35 13.59 -12.77
N GLY A 19 7.74 12.31 -12.64
CA GLY A 19 8.99 11.90 -11.99
C GLY A 19 9.00 11.96 -10.46
N GLU A 20 7.97 12.53 -9.83
CA GLU A 20 7.95 12.76 -8.37
C GLU A 20 8.15 11.48 -7.56
N CYS A 21 7.42 10.40 -7.87
CA CYS A 21 7.58 9.12 -7.17
C CYS A 21 8.90 8.41 -7.50
N CYS A 22 9.52 8.67 -8.66
CA CYS A 22 10.79 8.07 -9.03
C CYS A 22 11.98 8.83 -8.44
N ARG A 23 11.83 10.13 -8.18
CA ARG A 23 12.85 10.99 -7.54
C ARG A 23 12.75 11.01 -6.02
N CYS A 24 11.65 10.51 -5.46
CA CYS A 24 11.43 10.45 -4.01
C CYS A 24 10.64 9.18 -3.67
N ILE A 25 11.37 8.07 -3.65
CA ILE A 25 10.85 6.76 -3.28
C ILE A 25 10.98 6.63 -1.77
N ILE A 26 9.89 6.29 -1.11
CA ILE A 26 9.85 6.15 0.34
C ILE A 26 9.65 4.68 0.69
N SER A 27 10.61 4.10 1.40
CA SER A 27 10.51 2.74 1.92
C SER A 27 10.04 2.73 3.37
N ALA A 28 9.13 1.80 3.69
CA ALA A 28 8.73 1.51 5.07
C ALA A 28 9.77 0.68 5.84
N TYR A 29 10.66 0.04 5.09
CA TYR A 29 11.79 -0.75 5.58
C TYR A 29 13.06 0.07 5.42
N SER A 30 13.90 0.04 6.44
CA SER A 30 15.29 0.47 6.35
C SER A 30 16.06 -0.46 5.41
N GLU A 31 17.17 0.03 4.89
CA GLU A 31 18.13 -0.73 4.09
C GLU A 31 18.52 -2.05 4.77
N LYS A 32 18.83 -2.00 6.07
CA LYS A 32 19.14 -3.20 6.87
C LYS A 32 17.96 -4.16 6.93
N GLU A 33 16.74 -3.67 7.16
CA GLU A 33 15.55 -4.54 7.13
C GLU A 33 15.33 -5.15 5.73
N LEU A 34 15.61 -4.41 4.65
CA LEU A 34 15.53 -4.91 3.28
C LEU A 34 16.58 -6.00 3.00
N GLU A 35 17.80 -5.85 3.51
CA GLU A 35 18.87 -6.85 3.39
C GLU A 35 18.54 -8.14 4.14
N GLU A 36 17.85 -8.04 5.29
CA GLU A 36 17.47 -9.16 6.14
C GLU A 36 16.24 -9.95 5.64
N LEU A 37 15.42 -9.37 4.74
CA LEU A 37 14.18 -10.01 4.26
C LEU A 37 14.41 -11.27 3.39
N ASP A 38 15.62 -11.50 2.89
CA ASP A 38 15.98 -12.57 1.93
C ASP A 38 14.93 -12.78 0.82
N ASP A 39 14.39 -11.67 0.31
CA ASP A 39 13.33 -11.61 -0.70
C ASP A 39 13.89 -11.06 -2.02
N GLU A 40 13.45 -11.64 -3.14
CA GLU A 40 13.92 -11.25 -4.47
C GLU A 40 13.46 -9.83 -4.86
N GLU A 41 12.25 -9.41 -4.44
CA GLU A 41 11.79 -8.02 -4.67
C GLU A 41 12.65 -7.04 -3.87
N ALA A 42 13.01 -7.35 -2.63
CA ALA A 42 13.91 -6.56 -1.78
C ALA A 42 15.34 -6.47 -2.33
N LYS A 43 15.95 -7.58 -2.75
CA LYS A 43 17.28 -7.61 -3.39
C LYS A 43 17.29 -6.79 -4.67
N LEU A 44 16.24 -6.91 -5.48
CA LEU A 44 16.09 -6.11 -6.69
C LEU A 44 15.91 -4.62 -6.36
N PHE A 45 15.13 -4.28 -5.34
CA PHE A 45 14.94 -2.90 -4.89
C PHE A 45 16.29 -2.26 -4.51
N LEU A 46 17.09 -2.93 -3.68
CA LEU A 46 18.39 -2.44 -3.20
C LEU A 46 19.41 -2.25 -4.33
N SER A 47 19.41 -3.14 -5.33
CA SER A 47 20.30 -3.00 -6.50
C SER A 47 19.83 -1.97 -7.51
N PHE A 48 18.53 -1.69 -7.56
CA PHE A 48 17.92 -0.85 -8.59
C PHE A 48 17.81 0.63 -8.18
N PHE A 49 17.55 0.91 -6.91
CA PHE A 49 17.42 2.26 -6.40
C PHE A 49 18.65 2.72 -5.63
N LYS A 50 18.88 4.03 -5.61
CA LYS A 50 19.95 4.65 -4.85
C LYS A 50 19.38 5.41 -3.67
N LYS A 51 20.00 5.24 -2.50
CA LYS A 51 19.61 5.94 -1.28
C LYS A 51 20.11 7.39 -1.30
N TYR A 52 19.32 8.30 -0.76
CA TYR A 52 19.81 9.65 -0.42
C TYR A 52 20.60 9.60 0.88
N ASN A 53 21.67 10.39 1.02
CA ASN A 53 22.40 10.42 2.29
C ASN A 53 21.59 11.16 3.36
N SER A 54 20.80 12.17 2.95
CA SER A 54 19.97 12.95 3.86
C SER A 54 18.75 13.58 3.19
N ILE A 55 17.65 13.71 3.95
CA ILE A 55 16.45 14.47 3.57
C ILE A 55 16.79 15.94 3.26
N SER A 56 17.89 16.48 3.81
CA SER A 56 18.33 17.85 3.52
C SER A 56 18.65 18.09 2.05
N GLU A 57 18.98 17.05 1.28
CA GLU A 57 19.26 17.11 -0.17
C GLU A 57 17.99 17.37 -1.01
N LEU A 58 16.81 17.31 -0.39
CA LEU A 58 15.53 17.41 -1.09
C LEU A 58 14.93 18.80 -0.99
N ASP A 59 14.13 19.17 -2.00
CA ASP A 59 13.34 20.39 -1.96
C ASP A 59 12.21 20.34 -0.90
N ASP A 60 11.67 21.50 -0.54
CA ASP A 60 10.66 21.63 0.51
C ASP A 60 9.35 20.88 0.19
N LYS A 61 9.01 20.73 -1.10
CA LYS A 61 7.82 19.98 -1.52
C LYS A 61 8.00 18.50 -1.19
N LYS A 62 9.17 17.93 -1.48
CA LYS A 62 9.51 16.54 -1.13
C LYS A 62 9.60 16.34 0.38
N LYS A 63 10.19 17.28 1.13
CA LYS A 63 10.23 17.22 2.60
C LYS A 63 8.83 17.12 3.21
N LYS A 64 7.90 17.98 2.78
CA LYS A 64 6.49 17.91 3.22
C LYS A 64 5.81 16.60 2.84
N TYR A 65 6.12 16.06 1.66
CA TYR A 65 5.61 14.75 1.25
C TYR A 65 6.13 13.63 2.19
N ILE A 66 7.42 13.63 2.49
CA ILE A 66 8.06 12.67 3.39
C ILE A 66 7.48 12.74 4.79
N GLU A 67 7.30 13.95 5.34
CA GLU A 67 6.67 14.16 6.64
C GLU A 67 5.26 13.57 6.69
N ALA A 68 4.47 13.77 5.63
CA ALA A 68 3.13 13.19 5.52
C ALA A 68 3.16 11.66 5.51
N VAL A 69 4.12 11.05 4.78
CA VAL A 69 4.26 9.59 4.74
C VAL A 69 4.73 9.03 6.09
N SER A 70 5.75 9.63 6.70
CA SER A 70 6.28 9.24 8.00
C SER A 70 5.20 9.31 9.09
N SER A 71 4.44 10.40 9.14
CA SER A 71 3.31 10.57 10.06
C SER A 71 2.24 9.50 9.88
N PHE A 72 1.89 9.19 8.62
CA PHE A 72 0.92 8.15 8.29
C PHE A 72 1.38 6.75 8.69
N MET A 73 2.67 6.44 8.44
CA MET A 73 3.28 5.16 8.76
C MET A 73 3.62 5.00 10.24
N LYS A 74 3.69 6.12 10.98
CA LYS A 74 4.14 6.18 12.38
C LYS A 74 5.54 5.57 12.57
N LYS A 75 6.43 5.77 11.60
CA LYS A 75 7.80 5.26 11.59
C LYS A 75 8.68 6.22 10.78
N GLU A 76 9.95 6.33 11.13
CA GLU A 76 10.96 6.92 10.25
C GLU A 76 11.04 6.14 8.93
N VAL A 77 11.39 6.85 7.87
CA VAL A 77 11.41 6.32 6.51
C VAL A 77 12.73 6.63 5.84
N GLU A 78 13.20 5.70 5.01
CA GLU A 78 14.38 5.92 4.19
C GLU A 78 13.97 6.35 2.79
N ILE A 79 14.76 7.27 2.21
CA ILE A 79 14.44 7.90 0.93
C ILE A 79 15.43 7.43 -0.13
N TRP A 80 14.87 7.07 -1.27
CA TRP A 80 15.57 6.52 -2.41
C TRP A 80 15.20 7.28 -3.69
N TYR A 81 16.00 7.12 -4.72
CA TYR A 81 15.73 7.64 -6.07
C TYR A 81 16.09 6.62 -7.14
N CYS A 82 15.41 6.74 -8.27
CA CYS A 82 15.67 5.96 -9.46
C CYS A 82 16.79 6.63 -10.29
N PRO A 83 17.91 5.93 -10.56
CA PRO A 83 18.96 6.44 -11.44
C PRO A 83 18.55 6.40 -12.93
N HIS A 84 17.43 5.75 -13.28
CA HIS A 84 16.95 5.58 -14.64
C HIS A 84 15.88 6.62 -15.05
N ILE A 85 15.96 7.83 -14.49
CA ILE A 85 15.09 8.96 -14.82
C ILE A 85 15.93 10.00 -15.56
N ASP A 86 15.49 10.43 -16.74
CA ASP A 86 16.14 11.51 -17.49
C ASP A 86 15.78 12.92 -16.94
N GLU A 87 16.38 13.96 -17.52
CA GLU A 87 16.12 15.35 -17.15
C GLU A 87 14.66 15.78 -17.42
N GLN A 88 13.97 15.08 -18.33
CA GLN A 88 12.56 15.30 -18.67
C GLN A 88 11.60 14.40 -17.85
N ASN A 89 12.08 13.76 -16.78
CA ASN A 89 11.31 12.88 -15.89
C ASN A 89 10.81 11.58 -16.54
N ARG A 90 11.39 11.17 -17.67
CA ARG A 90 11.04 9.92 -18.35
C ARG A 90 11.92 8.78 -17.86
N CYS A 91 11.33 7.60 -17.75
CA CYS A 91 12.08 6.39 -17.44
C CYS A 91 12.86 5.93 -18.66
N THR A 92 14.18 5.80 -18.54
CA THR A 92 15.07 5.40 -19.65
C THR A 92 15.02 3.91 -19.95
N ILE A 93 14.44 3.12 -19.05
CA ILE A 93 14.22 1.67 -19.18
C ILE A 93 12.72 1.33 -19.05
N TYR A 94 11.86 2.16 -19.63
CA TYR A 94 10.41 2.05 -19.41
C TYR A 94 9.89 0.63 -19.72
N GLU A 95 10.29 0.03 -20.84
CA GLU A 95 9.85 -1.31 -21.24
C GLU A 95 10.45 -2.44 -20.40
N ASP A 96 11.60 -2.21 -19.74
CA ASP A 96 12.30 -3.18 -18.91
C ASP A 96 12.11 -2.92 -17.40
N ARG A 97 11.21 -1.99 -17.05
CA ARG A 97 11.02 -1.58 -15.66
C ARG A 97 10.58 -2.77 -14.78
N PRO A 98 11.09 -2.89 -13.54
CA PRO A 98 10.72 -3.95 -12.61
C PRO A 98 9.22 -3.99 -12.28
N SER A 99 8.76 -5.13 -11.75
CA SER A 99 7.36 -5.35 -11.36
C SER A 99 6.85 -4.33 -10.32
N PHE A 100 7.67 -3.96 -9.34
CA PHE A 100 7.32 -2.93 -8.36
C PHE A 100 7.12 -1.54 -8.99
N CYS A 101 7.81 -1.23 -10.10
CA CYS A 101 7.58 0.00 -10.85
C CYS A 101 6.29 -0.07 -11.68
N ARG A 102 5.98 -1.23 -12.29
CA ARG A 102 4.76 -1.44 -13.09
C ARG A 102 3.50 -1.40 -12.23
N SER A 103 3.59 -1.95 -11.03
CA SER A 103 2.49 -2.04 -10.09
C SER A 103 2.31 -0.78 -9.25
N TYR A 104 3.16 0.25 -9.38
CA TYR A 104 3.03 1.47 -8.59
C TYR A 104 1.88 2.37 -9.08
N PRO A 105 1.00 2.85 -8.17
CA PRO A 105 0.90 2.50 -6.75
C PRO A 105 0.30 1.11 -6.51
N LYS A 106 0.95 0.29 -5.66
CA LYS A 106 0.57 -1.10 -5.33
C LYS A 106 -0.84 -1.24 -4.73
N ASN A 107 -1.40 -0.18 -4.15
CA ASN A 107 -2.78 -0.15 -3.65
C ASN A 107 -3.32 1.29 -3.49
N GLY A 108 -4.63 1.41 -3.21
CA GLY A 108 -5.32 2.68 -3.01
C GLY A 108 -4.97 3.46 -1.73
N TRP A 109 -4.19 2.87 -0.82
CA TRP A 109 -3.82 3.47 0.47
C TRP A 109 -2.38 4.00 0.49
N ILE A 110 -1.62 3.83 -0.58
CA ILE A 110 -0.29 4.44 -0.72
C ILE A 110 -0.43 5.96 -0.78
N VAL A 111 0.36 6.66 0.03
CA VAL A 111 0.44 8.12 0.00
C VAL A 111 1.25 8.53 -1.23
N THR A 112 0.61 9.20 -2.19
CA THR A 112 1.25 9.67 -3.42
C THR A 112 1.58 11.16 -3.35
N PRO A 113 2.56 11.65 -4.14
CA PRO A 113 2.86 13.07 -4.24
C PRO A 113 1.65 13.93 -4.65
N PRO A 114 1.62 15.23 -4.31
CA PRO A 114 0.61 16.16 -4.77
C PRO A 114 0.52 16.19 -6.30
N GLY A 115 -0.71 16.18 -6.83
CA GLY A 115 -0.96 16.17 -8.29
C GLY A 115 -0.76 14.81 -8.97
N CYS A 116 -0.59 13.71 -8.22
CA CYS A 116 -0.49 12.37 -8.81
C CYS A 116 -1.71 12.02 -9.68
N GLY A 117 -1.45 11.53 -10.90
CA GLY A 117 -2.51 11.12 -11.84
C GLY A 117 -3.33 9.91 -11.37
N TYR A 118 -2.80 9.11 -10.44
CA TYR A 118 -3.51 7.95 -9.87
C TYR A 118 -4.55 8.31 -8.80
N LYS A 119 -4.72 9.58 -8.40
CA LYS A 119 -5.62 9.96 -7.29
C LYS A 119 -7.06 9.44 -7.46
N GLY A 120 -7.60 9.51 -8.68
CA GLY A 120 -8.94 9.00 -9.00
C GLY A 120 -9.02 7.48 -8.83
N TRP A 121 -8.08 6.76 -9.44
CA TRP A 121 -7.97 5.31 -9.29
C TRP A 121 -7.82 4.89 -7.82
N GLN A 122 -6.97 5.57 -7.05
CA GLN A 122 -6.78 5.25 -5.63
C GLN A 122 -8.06 5.46 -4.83
N TYR A 123 -8.83 6.51 -5.14
CA TYR A 123 -10.14 6.72 -4.54
C TYR A 123 -11.08 5.55 -4.79
N GLU A 124 -11.19 5.09 -6.04
CA GLU A 124 -12.02 3.93 -6.38
C GLU A 124 -11.57 2.66 -5.65
N GLN A 125 -10.26 2.40 -5.56
CA GLN A 125 -9.74 1.26 -4.81
C GLN A 125 -10.10 1.33 -3.32
N ARG A 126 -10.01 2.52 -2.72
CA ARG A 126 -10.43 2.72 -1.32
C ARG A 126 -11.92 2.47 -1.15
N GLU A 127 -12.77 2.97 -2.03
CA GLU A 127 -14.22 2.75 -1.93
C GLU A 127 -14.61 1.27 -2.11
N LYS A 128 -13.95 0.56 -3.04
CA LYS A 128 -14.09 -0.90 -3.17
C LYS A 128 -13.72 -1.61 -1.86
N GLN A 129 -12.60 -1.24 -1.26
CA GLN A 129 -12.17 -1.84 0.00
C GLN A 129 -13.11 -1.52 1.16
N LYS A 130 -13.57 -0.28 1.29
CA LYS A 130 -14.58 0.11 2.30
C LYS A 130 -15.84 -0.71 2.16
N LYS A 131 -16.33 -0.94 0.94
CA LYS A 131 -17.49 -1.80 0.67
C LYS A 131 -17.26 -3.24 1.13
N ILE A 132 -16.06 -3.80 0.93
CA ILE A 132 -15.72 -5.14 1.44
C ILE A 132 -15.75 -5.16 2.97
N ILE A 133 -15.18 -4.16 3.63
CA ILE A 133 -15.18 -4.08 5.09
C ILE A 133 -16.60 -3.94 5.66
N ARG A 134 -17.47 -3.14 5.04
CA ARG A 134 -18.90 -3.05 5.43
C ARG A 134 -19.59 -4.42 5.37
N LYS A 135 -19.41 -5.15 4.27
CA LYS A 135 -19.95 -6.51 4.13
C LYS A 135 -19.43 -7.47 5.19
N LEU A 136 -18.15 -7.39 5.55
CA LEU A 136 -17.58 -8.19 6.63
C LEU A 136 -18.21 -7.85 7.99
N LYS A 137 -18.49 -6.57 8.27
CA LYS A 137 -19.21 -6.15 9.49
C LYS A 137 -20.66 -6.65 9.50
N GLU A 138 -21.36 -6.60 8.36
CA GLU A 138 -22.71 -7.16 8.21
C GLU A 138 -22.70 -8.68 8.48
N GLN A 139 -21.75 -9.42 7.90
CA GLN A 139 -21.59 -10.85 8.17
C GLN A 139 -21.34 -11.15 9.65
N LEU A 140 -20.47 -10.35 10.30
CA LEU A 140 -20.21 -10.48 11.72
C LEU A 140 -21.48 -10.28 12.57
N LEU A 141 -22.33 -9.31 12.20
CA LEU A 141 -23.60 -9.08 12.88
C LEU A 141 -24.55 -10.28 12.73
N ILE A 142 -24.67 -10.82 11.51
CA ILE A 142 -25.51 -12.00 11.23
C ILE A 142 -25.05 -13.21 12.03
N LEU A 143 -23.74 -13.48 12.09
CA LEU A 143 -23.18 -14.58 12.87
C LEU A 143 -23.53 -14.44 14.36
N LYS A 144 -23.43 -13.23 14.92
CA LYS A 144 -23.77 -12.95 16.32
C LYS A 144 -25.25 -13.15 16.62
N THR A 145 -26.13 -12.77 15.70
CA THR A 145 -27.57 -12.98 15.85
C THR A 145 -27.95 -14.46 15.78
N ASN A 146 -27.33 -15.23 14.87
CA ASN A 146 -27.67 -16.64 14.67
C ASN A 146 -27.03 -17.59 15.69
N ALA A 147 -25.87 -17.24 16.25
CA ALA A 147 -25.20 -18.04 17.29
C ALA A 147 -26.03 -18.22 18.56
N SER A 148 -27.04 -17.37 18.78
CA SER A 148 -27.98 -17.49 19.91
C SER A 148 -28.94 -18.70 19.82
N ASN A 149 -28.94 -19.44 18.70
CA ASN A 149 -29.97 -20.46 18.41
C ASN A 149 -29.48 -21.92 18.17
N ASN A 150 -28.17 -22.24 18.18
CA ASN A 150 -27.64 -23.54 17.66
C ASN A 150 -26.78 -24.39 18.62
N PHE A 151 -26.67 -25.70 18.29
CA PHE A 151 -25.97 -26.79 19.01
C PHE A 151 -24.43 -26.64 19.04
N GLN A 152 -23.79 -27.37 19.95
CA GLN A 152 -22.43 -27.15 20.46
C GLN A 152 -21.28 -27.19 19.41
N ASP A 153 -21.39 -28.00 18.36
CA ASP A 153 -20.36 -28.09 17.29
C ASP A 153 -20.43 -26.91 16.29
N ASP A 154 -21.62 -26.37 16.03
CA ASP A 154 -21.79 -25.17 15.20
C ASP A 154 -21.13 -23.93 15.85
N ILE A 155 -21.05 -23.91 17.17
CA ILE A 155 -20.49 -22.80 17.95
C ILE A 155 -18.98 -22.63 17.69
N ILE A 156 -18.24 -23.72 17.53
CA ILE A 156 -16.77 -23.67 17.29
C ILE A 156 -16.49 -23.06 15.91
N ILE A 157 -17.18 -23.56 14.88
CA ILE A 157 -17.02 -23.09 13.50
C ILE A 157 -17.40 -21.60 13.37
N VAL A 158 -18.48 -21.18 14.04
CA VAL A 158 -18.91 -19.78 14.05
C VAL A 158 -17.86 -18.86 14.70
N LYS A 159 -17.23 -19.30 15.80
CA LYS A 159 -16.17 -18.53 16.47
C LYS A 159 -14.94 -18.36 15.60
N GLU A 160 -14.47 -19.43 14.95
CA GLU A 160 -13.33 -19.34 14.02
C GLU A 160 -13.61 -18.38 12.85
N LEU A 161 -14.85 -18.38 12.35
CA LEU A 161 -15.24 -17.47 11.28
C LEU A 161 -15.30 -16.02 11.76
N GLU A 162 -15.81 -15.77 12.97
CA GLU A 162 -15.79 -14.45 13.61
C GLU A 162 -14.36 -13.92 13.75
N GLU A 163 -13.44 -14.72 14.28
CA GLU A 163 -12.03 -14.34 14.44
C GLU A 163 -11.39 -13.97 13.10
N LYS A 164 -11.57 -14.79 12.07
CA LYS A 164 -11.06 -14.51 10.71
C LYS A 164 -11.63 -13.21 10.12
N ILE A 165 -12.89 -12.89 10.40
CA ILE A 165 -13.51 -11.63 9.96
C ILE A 165 -12.91 -10.45 10.72
N LEU A 166 -12.78 -10.56 12.05
CA LEU A 166 -12.20 -9.52 12.91
C LEU A 166 -10.76 -9.21 12.54
N GLU A 167 -9.93 -10.22 12.29
CA GLU A 167 -8.56 -10.06 11.80
C GLU A 167 -8.50 -9.29 10.48
N LYS A 168 -9.40 -9.61 9.53
CA LYS A 168 -9.48 -8.90 8.25
C LYS A 168 -9.85 -7.43 8.44
N ILE A 169 -10.82 -7.13 9.30
CA ILE A 169 -11.23 -5.75 9.59
C ILE A 169 -10.11 -4.98 10.31
N ALA A 170 -9.43 -5.63 11.26
CA ALA A 170 -8.37 -5.02 12.07
C ALA A 170 -7.24 -4.42 11.21
N LYS A 171 -6.88 -5.08 10.10
CA LYS A 171 -5.86 -4.59 9.14
C LYS A 171 -6.18 -3.19 8.57
N TYR A 172 -7.44 -2.79 8.57
CA TYR A 172 -7.90 -1.51 8.02
C TYR A 172 -8.22 -0.45 9.07
N LYS A 173 -8.10 -0.75 10.38
CA LYS A 173 -8.36 0.24 11.46
C LYS A 173 -7.50 1.49 11.32
N LYS A 174 -6.22 1.35 10.94
CA LYS A 174 -5.30 2.48 10.69
C LYS A 174 -5.79 3.44 9.60
N TYR A 175 -6.72 3.00 8.74
CA TYR A 175 -7.32 3.80 7.68
C TYR A 175 -8.70 4.37 8.06
N GLY A 176 -9.16 4.13 9.30
CA GLY A 176 -10.45 4.58 9.79
C GLY A 176 -11.59 3.58 9.61
N ALA A 177 -11.28 2.28 9.50
CA ALA A 177 -12.29 1.23 9.29
C ALA A 177 -13.42 1.21 10.33
N ASP A 178 -13.18 1.71 11.54
CA ASP A 178 -14.20 1.80 12.58
C ASP A 178 -15.37 2.72 12.17
N ASN A 179 -15.12 3.71 11.30
CA ASN A 179 -16.09 4.71 10.84
C ASN A 179 -16.70 4.45 9.46
N TRP A 180 -16.42 3.29 8.83
CA TRP A 180 -16.94 2.93 7.51
C TRP A 180 -18.24 2.14 7.56
#